data_AF-A0A925D470-F1
#
_entry.id   AF-A0A925D470-F1
#
_cell.length_a   1.000
_cell.length_b   1.000
_cell.length_c   1.000
_cell.angle_alpha   90.00
_cell.angle_beta   90.00
_cell.angle_gamma   90.00
#
_symmetry.space_group_name_H-M   'P 1'
#
loop_
_entity.id
_entity.type
_entity.pdbx_description
1 polymer ?
#
loop_
_entity_poly.entity_id
_entity_poly.type
_entity_poly.pdbx_seq_one_letter_code
_entity_poly.pdbx_strand_id
1 'polypeptide(L)'
;MLFRRNNSSQKFRQKDAVSRRQFLNRRPMLETLERREVLSGFQTLHPAYVVPVAPSVEITPLLTVGDTVSDNYAANNGAGVSAPYRMVGIPDGLGAFDNGNGTFTVLMNHELGNTAGIARDHGSKGAFVARYVIDKSTLEVLEGDDLIKKVYLWNSTLNGGAGDFELATTAFNRLCSADLPDATAFYNSASGKGTTARIFMNGEETSNGRAFAHIAS
;
A
#
# COMPACT_ATOMS: atom_id res chain seq x y z
N MET A 1 2.21 32.83 -94.12
CA MET A 1 2.19 34.16 -93.47
C MET A 1 0.85 34.30 -92.74
N LEU A 2 0.89 34.53 -91.41
CA LEU A 2 -0.17 35.04 -90.50
C LEU A 2 -1.63 34.47 -90.50
N PHE A 3 -2.04 34.00 -89.31
CA PHE A 3 -3.31 34.22 -88.55
C PHE A 3 -4.71 34.21 -89.22
N ARG A 4 -5.66 33.45 -88.63
CA ARG A 4 -6.78 33.95 -87.76
C ARG A 4 -7.75 32.86 -87.28
N ARG A 5 -8.45 33.17 -86.18
CA ARG A 5 -9.29 32.34 -85.27
C ARG A 5 -10.74 32.09 -85.72
N ASN A 6 -11.33 31.01 -85.16
CA ASN A 6 -12.70 30.74 -84.67
C ASN A 6 -13.89 31.08 -85.60
N ASN A 7 -14.98 30.30 -85.70
CA ASN A 7 -15.82 29.72 -84.65
C ASN A 7 -16.90 28.84 -85.35
N SER A 8 -17.34 27.72 -84.77
CA SER A 8 -18.67 27.20 -85.05
C SER A 8 -19.26 26.50 -83.82
N SER A 9 -20.42 26.99 -83.42
CA SER A 9 -21.26 26.56 -82.32
C SER A 9 -21.98 25.26 -82.63
N GLN A 10 -22.06 24.33 -81.67
CA GLN A 10 -23.15 23.34 -81.63
C GLN A 10 -23.67 23.12 -80.20
N LYS A 11 -24.98 22.91 -80.15
CA LYS A 11 -25.87 22.93 -78.98
C LYS A 11 -25.87 21.61 -78.20
N PHE A 12 -26.11 21.77 -76.90
CA PHE A 12 -26.34 20.76 -75.85
C PHE A 12 -27.41 19.71 -76.17
N ARG A 13 -27.18 18.47 -75.71
CA ARG A 13 -28.25 17.64 -75.14
C ARG A 13 -27.75 16.80 -73.96
N GLN A 14 -28.50 16.95 -72.89
CA GLN A 14 -28.40 16.46 -71.52
C GLN A 14 -28.53 14.94 -71.41
N LYS A 15 -27.77 14.32 -70.48
CA LYS A 15 -28.14 13.19 -69.60
C LYS A 15 -26.88 12.76 -68.86
N ASP A 16 -26.80 13.00 -67.55
CA ASP A 16 -26.00 12.16 -66.66
C ASP A 16 -26.58 12.19 -65.24
N ALA A 17 -26.64 11.00 -64.66
CA ALA A 17 -27.39 10.64 -63.47
C ALA A 17 -26.79 11.23 -62.18
N VAL A 18 -27.64 11.79 -61.33
CA VAL A 18 -27.26 12.17 -59.96
C VAL A 18 -27.24 10.91 -59.09
N SER A 19 -26.04 10.40 -58.81
CA SER A 19 -25.82 9.39 -57.77
C SER A 19 -26.10 10.01 -56.39
N ARG A 20 -27.15 9.55 -55.71
CA ARG A 20 -27.43 9.90 -54.32
C ARG A 20 -26.36 9.22 -53.43
N ARG A 21 -25.34 9.97 -53.02
CA ARG A 21 -24.48 9.56 -51.89
C ARG A 21 -25.34 9.54 -50.62
N GLN A 22 -25.63 8.35 -50.11
CA GLN A 22 -26.13 8.19 -48.75
C GLN A 22 -25.04 8.66 -47.80
N PHE A 23 -25.26 9.82 -47.16
CA PHE A 23 -24.48 10.21 -46.00
C PHE A 23 -24.82 9.23 -44.88
N LEU A 24 -23.91 8.28 -44.62
CA LEU A 24 -23.95 7.48 -43.41
C LEU A 24 -23.88 8.46 -42.23
N ASN A 25 -24.97 8.58 -41.48
CA ASN A 25 -25.00 9.28 -40.19
C ASN A 25 -24.07 8.53 -39.21
N ARG A 26 -22.77 8.81 -39.26
CA ARG A 26 -21.86 8.43 -38.18
C ARG A 26 -22.09 9.41 -37.04
N ARG A 27 -22.83 8.96 -36.03
CA ARG A 27 -22.86 9.65 -34.73
C ARG A 27 -21.44 9.55 -34.14
N PRO A 28 -20.81 10.66 -33.71
CA PRO A 28 -19.60 10.55 -32.90
C PRO A 28 -19.95 9.76 -31.64
N MET A 29 -19.19 8.71 -31.36
CA MET A 29 -19.28 7.99 -30.09
C MET A 29 -18.37 8.71 -29.10
N LEU A 30 -18.87 8.95 -27.89
CA LEU A 30 -18.00 9.24 -26.76
C LEU A 30 -17.30 7.94 -26.40
N GLU A 31 -15.97 7.95 -26.46
CA GLU A 31 -15.17 6.97 -25.74
C GLU A 31 -15.17 7.37 -24.26
N THR A 32 -15.63 6.48 -23.40
CA THR A 32 -15.43 6.65 -21.96
C THR A 32 -13.95 6.46 -21.71
N LEU A 33 -13.22 7.53 -21.40
CA LEU A 33 -11.86 7.42 -20.90
C LEU A 33 -11.92 6.55 -19.63
N GLU A 34 -11.29 5.38 -19.67
CA GLU A 34 -11.00 4.61 -18.47
C GLU A 34 -10.31 5.57 -17.49
N ARG A 35 -10.97 5.86 -16.37
CA ARG A 35 -10.33 6.56 -15.26
C ARG A 35 -9.34 5.58 -14.64
N ARG A 36 -8.13 5.55 -15.17
CA ARG A 36 -7.01 4.92 -14.47
C ARG A 36 -6.63 5.87 -13.34
N GLU A 37 -7.16 5.63 -12.14
CA GLU A 37 -6.49 6.12 -10.94
C GLU A 37 -5.15 5.41 -10.86
N VAL A 38 -4.12 6.05 -11.41
CA VAL A 38 -2.77 5.82 -10.93
C VAL A 38 -2.76 6.54 -9.60
N LEU A 39 -3.01 5.82 -8.51
CA LEU A 39 -2.73 6.33 -7.18
C LEU A 39 -1.25 6.72 -7.19
N SER A 40 -0.94 8.02 -7.29
CA SER A 40 0.38 8.51 -6.92
C SER A 40 0.51 8.24 -5.43
N GLY A 41 1.53 7.49 -5.03
CA GLY A 41 1.74 7.26 -3.62
C GLY A 41 2.17 8.54 -2.92
N PHE A 42 2.22 8.48 -1.60
CA PHE A 42 2.66 9.59 -0.76
C PHE A 42 4.19 9.65 -0.70
N GLN A 43 4.74 10.86 -0.79
CA GLN A 43 6.11 11.15 -0.38
C GLN A 43 6.12 12.33 0.57
N THR A 44 6.92 12.22 1.61
CA THR A 44 7.08 13.34 2.53
C THR A 44 7.81 14.50 1.88
N LEU A 45 7.36 15.72 2.19
CA LEU A 45 8.06 16.95 1.82
C LEU A 45 9.01 17.41 2.93
N HIS A 46 9.03 16.71 4.07
CA HIS A 46 9.95 17.01 5.15
C HIS A 46 11.37 16.61 4.77
N PRO A 47 12.38 17.46 5.05
CA PRO A 47 13.76 17.10 4.80
C PRO A 47 14.20 15.93 5.70
N ALA A 48 15.23 15.20 5.28
CA ALA A 48 15.83 14.17 6.11
C ALA A 48 16.35 14.76 7.43
N TYR A 49 16.11 14.05 8.53
CA TYR A 49 16.61 14.43 9.86
C TYR A 49 18.05 13.97 10.12
N VAL A 50 18.65 13.25 9.16
CA VAL A 50 20.03 12.79 9.21
C VAL A 50 20.75 13.20 7.94
N VAL A 51 22.07 13.35 8.04
CA VAL A 51 22.94 13.67 6.91
C VAL A 51 23.89 12.50 6.66
N PRO A 52 24.15 12.14 5.39
CA PRO A 52 25.12 11.10 5.08
C PRO A 52 26.54 11.57 5.43
N VAL A 53 27.33 10.69 6.04
CA VAL A 53 28.76 10.94 6.33
C VAL A 53 29.64 10.55 5.14
N ALA A 54 29.28 9.48 4.44
CA ALA A 54 30.01 9.00 3.27
C ALA A 54 29.47 9.64 1.97
N PRO A 55 30.33 10.11 1.04
CA PRO A 55 29.89 10.80 -0.18
C PRO A 55 28.99 9.99 -1.13
N SER A 56 29.01 8.66 -1.03
CA SER A 56 28.21 7.76 -1.87
C SER A 56 26.89 7.33 -1.24
N VAL A 57 26.51 7.92 -0.11
CA VAL A 57 25.25 7.62 0.58
C VAL A 57 24.28 8.76 0.34
N GLU A 58 23.12 8.42 -0.19
CA GLU A 58 21.98 9.32 -0.31
C GLU A 58 20.94 8.97 0.77
N ILE A 59 20.32 9.99 1.36
CA ILE A 59 19.23 9.83 2.31
C ILE A 59 17.96 10.40 1.70
N THR A 60 17.03 9.50 1.38
CA THR A 60 15.71 9.87 0.87
C THR A 60 14.68 9.73 2.00
N PRO A 61 14.07 10.83 2.48
CA PRO A 61 13.00 10.74 3.46
C PRO A 61 11.74 10.18 2.78
N LEU A 62 11.11 9.17 3.38
CA LEU A 62 9.90 8.53 2.84
C LEU A 62 8.62 9.00 3.53
N LEU A 63 8.65 9.06 4.86
CA LEU A 63 7.49 9.32 5.71
C LEU A 63 7.96 9.88 7.08
N THR A 64 7.21 10.82 7.66
CA THR A 64 7.43 11.34 9.04
C THR A 64 6.12 11.45 9.82
N VAL A 65 6.22 11.56 11.15
CA VAL A 65 5.08 11.78 12.05
C VAL A 65 4.24 12.95 11.59
N GLY A 66 2.94 12.73 11.44
CA GLY A 66 2.03 13.75 10.90
C GLY A 66 1.60 13.49 9.46
N ASP A 67 2.46 12.86 8.67
CA ASP A 67 2.16 12.53 7.29
C ASP A 67 0.99 11.57 7.20
N THR A 68 0.26 11.67 6.10
CA THR A 68 -1.00 10.97 5.90
C THR A 68 -0.97 10.31 4.53
N VAL A 69 -1.07 8.99 4.53
CA VAL A 69 -1.03 8.14 3.34
C VAL A 69 -2.43 7.62 3.05
N SER A 70 -2.74 7.33 1.79
CA SER A 70 -4.01 6.69 1.46
C SER A 70 -4.14 5.37 2.22
N ASP A 71 -5.26 5.17 2.92
CA ASP A 71 -5.60 3.86 3.45
C ASP A 71 -6.35 3.09 2.35
N ASN A 72 -5.59 2.30 1.59
CA ASN A 72 -6.14 1.44 0.56
C ASN A 72 -6.42 0.02 1.09
N TYR A 73 -6.13 -0.30 2.36
CA TYR A 73 -6.46 -1.62 2.91
C TYR A 73 -7.98 -1.82 2.98
N ALA A 74 -8.72 -0.75 3.33
CA ALA A 74 -10.18 -0.79 3.29
C ALA A 74 -10.73 -0.97 1.86
N ALA A 75 -10.08 -0.39 0.85
CA ALA A 75 -10.45 -0.57 -0.56
C ALA A 75 -10.20 -2.02 -1.04
N ASN A 76 -9.07 -2.62 -0.66
CA ASN A 76 -8.70 -4.00 -1.02
C ASN A 76 -9.53 -5.07 -0.29
N ASN A 77 -10.24 -4.71 0.79
CA ASN A 77 -11.17 -5.60 1.51
C ASN A 77 -12.65 -5.28 1.27
N GLY A 78 -12.96 -4.43 0.28
CA GLY A 78 -14.35 -4.09 -0.07
C GLY A 78 -15.09 -3.25 0.98
N ALA A 79 -14.37 -2.65 1.94
CA ALA A 79 -14.91 -1.86 3.04
C ALA A 79 -15.15 -0.37 2.68
N GLY A 80 -14.90 0.02 1.42
CA GLY A 80 -14.94 1.41 0.96
C GLY A 80 -13.64 2.16 1.25
N VAL A 81 -13.50 3.38 0.71
CA VAL A 81 -12.36 4.25 0.99
C VAL A 81 -12.41 4.66 2.48
N SER A 82 -11.47 4.19 3.28
CA SER A 82 -11.35 4.62 4.68
C SER A 82 -10.66 5.98 4.79
N ALA A 83 -10.75 6.58 5.98
CA ALA A 83 -9.99 7.76 6.31
C ALA A 83 -8.49 7.48 6.10
N PRO A 84 -7.72 8.45 5.58
CA PRO A 84 -6.33 8.19 5.25
C PRO A 84 -5.51 7.88 6.52
N TYR A 85 -4.54 6.99 6.38
CA TYR A 85 -3.75 6.47 7.48
C TYR A 85 -2.62 7.43 7.83
N ARG A 86 -2.51 7.80 9.10
CA ARG A 86 -1.51 8.76 9.56
C ARG A 86 -0.31 8.06 10.15
N MET A 87 0.89 8.49 9.76
CA MET A 87 2.12 8.10 10.45
C MET A 87 2.12 8.63 11.89
N VAL A 88 2.18 7.70 12.85
CA VAL A 88 2.05 7.98 14.29
C VAL A 88 3.41 8.17 14.97
N GLY A 89 3.42 8.83 16.13
CA GLY A 89 4.65 9.11 16.87
C GLY A 89 5.40 7.88 17.39
N ILE A 90 6.64 8.13 17.80
CA ILE A 90 7.57 7.18 18.42
C ILE A 90 7.82 5.93 17.55
N PRO A 91 8.23 6.10 16.27
CA PRO A 91 8.65 4.96 15.45
C PRO A 91 9.93 4.35 16.03
N ASP A 92 9.99 3.02 16.06
CA ASP A 92 11.13 2.29 16.61
C ASP A 92 11.50 1.10 15.70
N GLY A 93 11.57 -0.12 16.22
CA GLY A 93 11.96 -1.33 15.50
C GLY A 93 11.22 -1.51 14.19
N LEU A 94 11.99 -1.77 13.13
CA LEU A 94 11.51 -1.95 11.76
C LEU A 94 11.77 -3.37 11.27
N GLY A 95 10.91 -3.83 10.36
CA GLY A 95 11.16 -5.01 9.53
C GLY A 95 10.68 -4.72 8.11
N ALA A 96 11.38 -5.20 7.09
CA ALA A 96 10.97 -4.98 5.71
C ALA A 96 11.07 -6.27 4.89
N PHE A 97 10.16 -6.44 3.94
CA PHE A 97 10.18 -7.59 3.04
C PHE A 97 9.67 -7.26 1.65
N ASP A 98 10.17 -8.00 0.67
CA ASP A 98 9.72 -7.93 -0.71
C ASP A 98 8.33 -8.57 -0.88
N ASN A 99 7.43 -7.87 -1.58
CA ASN A 99 6.10 -8.37 -1.92
C ASN A 99 6.08 -9.16 -3.24
N GLY A 100 7.16 -9.16 -4.02
CA GLY A 100 7.32 -9.89 -5.27
C GLY A 100 6.60 -9.26 -6.48
N ASN A 101 6.04 -8.06 -6.33
CA ASN A 101 5.19 -7.41 -7.33
C ASN A 101 5.66 -5.97 -7.69
N GLY A 102 6.91 -5.63 -7.41
CA GLY A 102 7.44 -4.28 -7.60
C GLY A 102 7.28 -3.36 -6.38
N THR A 103 6.63 -3.83 -5.32
CA THR A 103 6.55 -3.12 -4.02
C THR A 103 7.31 -3.87 -2.94
N PHE A 104 7.59 -3.19 -1.83
CA PHE A 104 8.03 -3.81 -0.59
C PHE A 104 7.18 -3.30 0.58
N THR A 105 7.11 -4.10 1.64
CA THR A 105 6.39 -3.75 2.86
C THR A 105 7.37 -3.39 3.96
N VAL A 106 7.08 -2.33 4.71
CA VAL A 106 7.75 -1.97 5.96
C VAL A 106 6.77 -2.15 7.11
N LEU A 107 7.22 -2.84 8.15
CA LEU A 107 6.56 -2.97 9.44
C LEU A 107 7.28 -2.10 10.45
N MET A 108 6.52 -1.39 11.27
CA MET A 108 7.08 -0.38 12.17
C MET A 108 6.41 -0.45 13.53
N ASN A 109 7.21 -0.70 14.57
CA ASN A 109 6.77 -0.50 15.94
C ASN A 109 6.49 0.99 16.21
N HIS A 110 5.42 1.24 16.95
CA HIS A 110 5.18 2.52 17.62
C HIS A 110 5.31 2.31 19.13
N GLU A 111 6.35 2.88 19.73
CA GLU A 111 6.76 2.65 21.12
C GLU A 111 5.95 3.49 22.14
N LEU A 112 4.63 3.53 21.93
CA LEU A 112 3.72 4.31 22.77
C LEU A 112 3.45 3.63 24.12
N GLY A 113 3.26 4.43 25.18
CA GLY A 113 2.71 3.93 26.43
C GLY A 113 1.27 3.43 26.27
N ASN A 114 0.87 2.41 27.04
CA ASN A 114 -0.40 1.68 26.87
C ASN A 114 -1.71 2.51 27.02
N THR A 115 -1.64 3.76 27.49
CA THR A 115 -2.78 4.68 27.56
C THR A 115 -2.76 5.78 26.48
N ALA A 116 -1.68 5.87 25.71
CA ALA A 116 -1.46 6.95 24.76
C ALA A 116 -2.26 6.74 23.46
N GLY A 117 -2.61 7.86 22.82
CA GLY A 117 -3.27 7.87 21.52
C GLY A 117 -4.75 7.47 21.56
N ILE A 118 -5.19 6.92 20.44
CA ILE A 118 -6.56 6.43 20.19
C ILE A 118 -6.58 4.91 20.11
N ALA A 119 -7.77 4.32 20.19
CA ALA A 119 -7.91 2.90 19.94
C ALA A 119 -7.47 2.57 18.50
N ARG A 120 -6.71 1.50 18.36
CA ARG A 120 -6.22 0.92 17.10
C ARG A 120 -7.11 -0.23 16.66
N ASP A 121 -6.85 -0.80 15.49
CA ASP A 121 -7.73 -1.84 14.91
C ASP A 121 -7.83 -3.12 15.75
N HIS A 122 -6.84 -3.39 16.61
CA HIS A 122 -6.89 -4.49 17.59
C HIS A 122 -7.76 -4.19 18.83
N GLY A 123 -8.41 -3.02 18.87
CA GLY A 123 -9.40 -2.62 19.87
C GLY A 123 -8.87 -1.90 21.11
N SER A 124 -7.56 -1.66 21.22
CA SER A 124 -6.95 -0.98 22.37
C SER A 124 -6.07 0.20 21.96
N LYS A 125 -5.82 1.09 22.94
CA LYS A 125 -4.83 2.18 22.83
C LYS A 125 -3.41 1.64 23.04
N GLY A 126 -2.43 2.52 22.83
CA GLY A 126 -1.04 2.25 23.18
C GLY A 126 -0.18 1.88 21.98
N ALA A 127 0.85 1.08 22.24
CA ALA A 127 1.77 0.63 21.21
C ALA A 127 1.05 -0.26 20.19
N PHE A 128 1.57 -0.29 18.96
CA PHE A 128 1.06 -1.11 17.88
C PHE A 128 2.13 -1.22 16.79
N VAL A 129 1.83 -1.99 15.73
CA VAL A 129 2.68 -2.12 14.55
C VAL A 129 1.95 -1.55 13.34
N ALA A 130 2.54 -0.54 12.70
CA ALA A 130 2.09 -0.04 11.41
C ALA A 130 2.67 -0.90 10.28
N ARG A 131 1.93 -0.99 9.17
CA ARG A 131 2.32 -1.63 7.92
C ARG A 131 2.23 -0.59 6.81
N TYR A 132 3.31 -0.40 6.07
CA TYR A 132 3.36 0.48 4.89
C TYR A 132 3.77 -0.30 3.66
N VAL A 133 3.07 -0.10 2.54
CA VAL A 133 3.45 -0.65 1.23
C VAL A 133 4.08 0.46 0.42
N ILE A 134 5.26 0.20 -0.14
CA ILE A 134 6.10 1.21 -0.80
C ILE A 134 6.48 0.70 -2.19
N ASP A 135 6.34 1.55 -3.20
CA ASP A 135 6.80 1.26 -4.55
C ASP A 135 8.34 1.23 -4.60
N LYS A 136 8.94 0.20 -5.19
CA LYS A 136 10.42 0.08 -5.22
C LYS A 136 11.08 1.07 -6.18
N SER A 137 10.36 1.48 -7.23
CA SER A 137 10.91 2.31 -8.29
C SER A 137 10.81 3.80 -7.95
N THR A 138 9.70 4.20 -7.36
CA THR A 138 9.45 5.61 -7.00
C THR A 138 9.70 5.91 -5.54
N LEU A 139 9.74 4.90 -4.66
CA LEU A 139 9.78 5.04 -3.20
C LEU A 139 8.56 5.76 -2.60
N GLU A 140 7.48 5.89 -3.37
CA GLU A 140 6.21 6.43 -2.88
C GLU A 140 5.53 5.42 -1.95
N VAL A 141 5.02 5.90 -0.81
CA VAL A 141 4.22 5.12 0.14
C VAL A 141 2.79 5.01 -0.39
N LEU A 142 2.44 3.83 -0.86
CA LEU A 142 1.16 3.55 -1.53
C LEU A 142 0.03 3.32 -0.51
N GLU A 143 0.34 2.68 0.61
CA GLU A 143 -0.64 2.27 1.62
C GLU A 143 -0.06 2.39 3.03
N GLY A 144 -0.91 2.68 4.02
CA GLY A 144 -0.62 2.56 5.44
C GLY A 144 -1.78 1.90 6.17
N ASP A 145 -1.48 1.05 7.15
CA ASP A 145 -2.49 0.30 7.90
C ASP A 145 -1.96 -0.19 9.25
N ASP A 146 -2.85 -0.53 10.19
CA ASP A 146 -2.49 -1.28 11.40
C ASP A 146 -2.26 -2.74 11.06
N LEU A 147 -1.07 -3.27 11.30
CA LEU A 147 -0.81 -4.71 11.10
C LEU A 147 -1.70 -5.57 12.02
N ILE A 148 -1.91 -5.12 13.24
CA ILE A 148 -2.58 -5.91 14.28
C ILE A 148 -4.09 -5.67 14.22
N LYS A 149 -4.83 -6.69 13.77
CA LYS A 149 -6.31 -6.69 13.75
C LYS A 149 -6.94 -7.55 14.83
N LYS A 150 -6.27 -8.66 15.18
CA LYS A 150 -6.71 -9.64 16.17
C LYS A 150 -5.54 -9.95 17.09
N VAL A 151 -5.83 -10.09 18.38
CA VAL A 151 -4.83 -10.45 19.38
C VAL A 151 -5.22 -11.78 19.99
N TYR A 152 -4.26 -12.69 20.07
CA TYR A 152 -4.41 -13.92 20.82
C TYR A 152 -3.48 -13.88 22.02
N LEU A 153 -4.02 -14.16 23.20
CA LEU A 153 -3.25 -14.22 24.44
C LEU A 153 -3.34 -15.63 25.03
N TRP A 154 -2.27 -16.01 25.72
CA TRP A 154 -2.23 -17.27 26.46
C TRP A 154 -3.16 -17.23 27.67
N ASN A 155 -4.06 -18.20 27.76
CA ASN A 155 -4.92 -18.42 28.92
C ASN A 155 -4.64 -19.83 29.47
N SER A 156 -4.07 -19.89 30.67
CA SER A 156 -3.68 -21.14 31.33
C SER A 156 -4.85 -21.97 31.87
N THR A 157 -6.07 -21.44 31.89
CA THR A 157 -7.25 -22.15 32.42
C THR A 157 -7.95 -23.00 31.35
N LEU A 158 -7.67 -22.75 30.08
CA LEU A 158 -8.25 -23.50 28.96
C LEU A 158 -7.73 -24.93 28.93
N ASN A 159 -8.45 -25.79 28.20
CA ASN A 159 -8.09 -27.20 28.01
C ASN A 159 -7.84 -27.96 29.33
N GLY A 160 -8.67 -27.71 30.34
CA GLY A 160 -8.55 -28.36 31.65
C GLY A 160 -7.28 -27.98 32.42
N GLY A 161 -6.75 -26.77 32.20
CA GLY A 161 -5.53 -26.27 32.84
C GLY A 161 -4.24 -26.48 32.04
N ALA A 162 -4.31 -27.12 30.86
CA ALA A 162 -3.18 -27.22 29.95
C ALA A 162 -2.85 -25.88 29.24
N GLY A 163 -3.84 -24.99 29.21
CA GLY A 163 -3.76 -23.68 28.57
C GLY A 163 -3.96 -23.71 27.06
N ASP A 164 -4.31 -22.55 26.51
CA ASP A 164 -4.42 -22.32 25.07
C ASP A 164 -4.32 -20.83 24.75
N PHE A 165 -4.15 -20.50 23.47
CA PHE A 165 -4.33 -19.14 22.98
C PHE A 165 -5.80 -18.87 22.65
N GLU A 166 -6.34 -17.79 23.20
CA GLU A 166 -7.70 -17.33 22.90
C GLU A 166 -7.71 -15.92 22.33
N LEU A 167 -8.73 -15.63 21.54
CA LEU A 167 -8.98 -14.27 21.05
C LEU A 167 -9.24 -13.35 22.25
N ALA A 168 -8.47 -12.28 22.33
CA ALA A 168 -8.53 -11.32 23.41
C ALA A 168 -8.31 -9.89 22.89
N THR A 169 -8.30 -8.93 23.80
CA THR A 169 -7.81 -7.58 23.54
C THR A 169 -6.81 -7.19 24.61
N THR A 170 -5.86 -6.34 24.26
CA THR A 170 -4.89 -5.81 25.22
C THR A 170 -4.30 -4.51 24.72
N ALA A 171 -3.97 -3.62 25.64
CA ALA A 171 -3.16 -2.46 25.33
C ALA A 171 -1.68 -2.83 25.41
N PHE A 172 -0.99 -2.75 24.28
CA PHE A 172 0.46 -2.98 24.24
C PHE A 172 1.20 -1.79 24.84
N ASN A 173 2.30 -2.05 25.54
CA ASN A 173 3.12 -1.02 26.16
C ASN A 173 4.54 -1.01 25.57
N ARG A 174 4.91 0.09 24.92
CA ARG A 174 6.29 0.37 24.46
C ARG A 174 6.91 -0.76 23.63
N LEU A 175 6.34 -1.04 22.46
CA LEU A 175 7.00 -1.93 21.49
C LEU A 175 8.23 -1.19 20.93
N CYS A 176 9.43 -1.59 21.36
CA CYS A 176 10.69 -0.90 21.03
C CYS A 176 11.39 -1.60 19.86
N SER A 177 12.35 -2.49 20.13
CA SER A 177 13.06 -3.27 19.11
C SER A 177 12.16 -4.31 18.45
N ALA A 178 12.52 -4.70 17.22
CA ALA A 178 11.87 -5.78 16.51
C ALA A 178 12.85 -6.65 15.73
N ASP A 179 12.41 -7.86 15.41
CA ASP A 179 13.08 -8.78 14.50
C ASP A 179 12.08 -9.31 13.46
N LEU A 180 12.53 -9.38 12.21
CA LEU A 180 11.81 -10.01 11.11
C LEU A 180 12.74 -11.06 10.48
N PRO A 181 12.77 -12.29 11.01
CA PRO A 181 13.67 -13.30 10.52
C PRO A 181 13.22 -13.83 9.15
N ASP A 182 14.18 -14.38 8.41
CA ASP A 182 13.90 -15.13 7.20
C ASP A 182 12.91 -16.27 7.47
N ALA A 183 12.08 -16.61 6.49
CA ALA A 183 11.08 -17.68 6.61
C ALA A 183 11.71 -19.04 7.03
N THR A 184 12.97 -19.27 6.69
CA THR A 184 13.73 -20.47 7.07
C THR A 184 14.00 -20.59 8.57
N ALA A 185 13.85 -19.51 9.35
CA ALA A 185 13.95 -19.56 10.81
C ALA A 185 12.81 -20.37 11.44
N PHE A 186 11.63 -20.34 10.83
CA PHE A 186 10.43 -21.04 11.33
C PHE A 186 9.89 -22.11 10.37
N TYR A 187 10.58 -22.36 9.25
CA TYR A 187 10.23 -23.39 8.28
C TYR A 187 11.41 -24.31 7.99
N ASN A 188 11.22 -25.60 8.21
CA ASN A 188 12.18 -26.64 7.83
C ASN A 188 11.76 -27.27 6.50
N SER A 189 12.47 -26.90 5.42
CA SER A 189 12.18 -27.39 4.06
C SER A 189 12.41 -28.89 3.86
N ALA A 190 13.33 -29.50 4.63
CA ALA A 190 13.62 -30.93 4.54
C ALA A 190 12.49 -31.79 5.10
N SER A 191 11.84 -31.33 6.17
CA SER A 191 10.74 -32.05 6.83
C SER A 191 9.35 -31.56 6.45
N GLY A 192 9.26 -30.38 5.81
CA GLY A 192 8.00 -29.69 5.53
C GLY A 192 7.28 -29.14 6.75
N LYS A 193 7.92 -29.15 7.94
CA LYS A 193 7.32 -28.67 9.20
C LYS A 193 7.64 -27.21 9.45
N GLY A 194 6.71 -26.52 10.12
CA GLY A 194 6.83 -25.11 10.48
C GLY A 194 5.88 -24.23 9.68
N THR A 195 6.21 -22.94 9.56
CA THR A 195 5.40 -21.95 8.82
C THR A 195 6.25 -21.11 7.90
N THR A 196 5.74 -20.87 6.69
CA THR A 196 6.33 -19.93 5.73
C THR A 196 5.79 -18.51 5.89
N ALA A 197 4.80 -18.32 6.77
CA ALA A 197 4.31 -17.00 7.13
C ALA A 197 5.45 -16.18 7.75
N ARG A 198 5.50 -14.88 7.44
CA ARG A 198 6.46 -13.99 8.09
C ARG A 198 5.96 -13.69 9.49
N ILE A 199 6.88 -13.69 10.45
CA ILE A 199 6.58 -13.42 11.84
C ILE A 199 7.42 -12.23 12.28
N PHE A 200 6.79 -11.08 12.45
CA PHE A 200 7.42 -9.90 13.01
C PHE A 200 7.37 -10.00 14.53
N MET A 201 8.53 -10.07 15.17
CA MET A 201 8.64 -10.29 16.61
C MET A 201 9.05 -9.02 17.32
N ASN A 202 8.41 -8.74 18.45
CA ASN A 202 8.77 -7.63 19.33
C ASN A 202 8.39 -7.96 20.78
N GLY A 203 8.71 -7.04 21.69
CA GLY A 203 8.37 -7.15 23.09
C GLY A 203 8.07 -5.80 23.72
N GLU A 204 7.27 -5.82 24.78
CA GLU A 204 6.95 -4.64 25.57
C GLU A 204 8.15 -4.22 26.44
N GLU A 205 8.59 -2.97 26.31
CA GLU A 205 9.68 -2.41 27.11
C GLU A 205 9.18 -1.96 28.49
N THR A 206 8.85 -2.95 29.33
CA THR A 206 8.37 -2.74 30.70
C THR A 206 8.76 -3.91 31.61
N SER A 207 8.73 -3.68 32.93
CA SER A 207 8.82 -4.78 33.89
C SER A 207 7.68 -5.78 33.65
N ASN A 208 8.02 -7.07 33.54
CA ASN A 208 7.09 -8.15 33.16
C ASN A 208 6.43 -7.95 31.79
N GLY A 209 7.11 -7.29 30.86
CA GLY A 209 6.66 -7.13 29.48
C GLY A 209 6.45 -8.46 28.76
N ARG A 210 5.48 -8.48 27.85
CA ARG A 210 5.16 -9.65 27.04
C ARG A 210 5.90 -9.60 25.71
N ALA A 211 6.23 -10.78 25.18
CA ALA A 211 6.74 -10.94 23.82
C ALA A 211 5.57 -11.27 22.88
N PHE A 212 5.63 -10.76 21.66
CA PHE A 212 4.60 -10.97 20.64
C PHE A 212 5.20 -11.39 19.31
N ALA A 213 4.43 -12.21 18.62
CA ALA A 213 4.68 -12.65 17.25
C ALA A 213 3.50 -12.18 16.39
N HIS A 214 3.77 -11.23 15.50
CA HIS A 214 2.77 -10.67 14.58
C HIS A 214 2.91 -11.34 13.23
N ILE A 215 1.84 -11.96 12.76
CA ILE A 215 1.82 -12.55 11.41
C ILE A 215 1.80 -11.40 10.40
N ALA A 216 2.82 -11.35 9.56
CA ALA A 216 2.94 -10.39 8.48
C ALA A 216 2.70 -11.09 7.14
N SER A 217 1.61 -10.72 6.48
CA SER A 217 1.16 -11.26 5.20
C SER A 217 0.61 -10.16 4.31
#